data_AF-U9SM57-F1
#
_entry.id   AF-U9SM57-F1
#
_cell.length_a   1.000
_cell.length_b   1.000
_cell.length_c   1.000
_cell.angle_alpha   90.00
_cell.angle_beta   90.00
_cell.angle_gamma   90.00
#
_symmetry.space_group_name_H-M   'P 1'
#
loop_
_entity.id
_entity.type
_entity.pdbx_description
1 polymer ?
#
loop_
_entity_poly.entity_id
_entity_poly.type
_entity_poly.pdbx_seq_one_letter_code
_entity_poly.pdbx_strand_id
1 'polypeptide(L)'
;LKYISLIGLINSNQKNNFGANELENLDKILENENEESVLKRSYTYWSKNDKKTNLITIGETLNNGLNQLNSYMKTISKGKAINYSSSGVFDERVKITKSKPNKLKGFVILVIGFRRILWKSANEVTTNYIYNKI
;
A
#
# COMPACT_ATOMS: atom_id res chain seq x y z
N LEU A 1 0.83 -2.13 -3.96
CA LEU A 1 0.90 -0.73 -4.42
C LEU A 1 -0.33 0.00 -3.91
N LYS A 2 -0.16 1.15 -3.26
CA LYS A 2 -1.26 2.06 -2.91
C LYS A 2 -1.03 3.37 -3.68
N TYR A 3 -2.11 3.93 -4.22
CA TYR A 3 -2.07 5.17 -4.98
C TYR A 3 -2.87 6.25 -4.24
N ILE A 4 -2.26 7.42 -4.08
CA ILE A 4 -2.85 8.62 -3.51
C ILE A 4 -3.04 9.60 -4.66
N SER A 5 -4.29 9.86 -5.02
CA SER A 5 -4.61 10.80 -6.08
C SER A 5 -4.38 12.24 -5.62
N LEU A 6 -3.91 13.10 -6.53
CA LEU A 6 -3.72 14.52 -6.24
C LEU A 6 -5.06 15.20 -5.89
N ILE A 7 -6.15 14.79 -6.55
CA ILE A 7 -7.50 15.28 -6.28
C ILE A 7 -7.89 15.02 -4.82
N GLY A 8 -7.56 13.84 -4.27
CA GLY A 8 -7.88 13.52 -2.88
C GLY A 8 -7.06 14.32 -1.85
N LEU A 9 -5.92 14.89 -2.24
CA LEU A 9 -5.09 15.76 -1.39
C LEU A 9 -5.57 17.21 -1.36
N ILE A 10 -6.47 17.54 -2.26
CA ILE A 10 -7.04 18.86 -2.37
C ILE A 10 -8.33 18.87 -1.54
N ASN A 11 -8.40 19.82 -0.61
CA ASN A 11 -9.53 19.92 0.29
C ASN A 11 -10.80 20.26 -0.52
N SER A 12 -11.82 19.40 -0.46
CA SER A 12 -13.05 19.51 -1.27
C SER A 12 -13.83 20.81 -1.01
N ASN A 13 -13.49 21.55 0.04
CA ASN A 13 -14.19 22.77 0.45
C ASN A 13 -13.67 24.07 -0.19
N GLN A 14 -12.62 24.03 -1.01
CA GLN A 14 -11.95 25.26 -1.50
C GLN A 14 -12.09 25.54 -3.00
N LYS A 15 -12.38 24.54 -3.85
CA LYS A 15 -12.66 24.74 -5.28
C LYS A 15 -13.23 23.45 -5.89
N ASN A 16 -14.32 23.55 -6.65
CA ASN A 16 -14.93 22.36 -7.28
C ASN A 16 -14.21 21.88 -8.55
N ASN A 17 -13.32 22.68 -9.14
CA ASN A 17 -12.60 22.34 -10.37
C ASN A 17 -11.12 22.75 -10.26
N PHE A 18 -10.25 21.77 -10.01
CA PHE A 18 -8.81 21.93 -10.18
C PHE A 18 -8.43 21.51 -11.59
N GLY A 19 -7.84 22.44 -12.35
CA GLY A 19 -7.35 22.15 -13.68
C GLY A 19 -6.07 21.33 -13.64
N ALA A 20 -5.66 20.85 -14.82
CA ALA A 20 -4.42 20.08 -14.97
C ALA A 20 -3.19 20.86 -14.50
N ASN A 21 -3.14 22.18 -14.74
CA ASN A 21 -2.02 23.03 -14.34
C ASN A 21 -1.89 23.12 -12.82
N GLU A 22 -3.00 23.26 -12.08
CA GLU A 22 -2.96 23.27 -10.62
C GLU A 22 -2.53 21.92 -10.04
N LEU A 23 -2.98 20.81 -10.64
CA LEU A 23 -2.54 19.47 -10.24
C LEU A 23 -1.05 19.26 -10.53
N GLU A 24 -0.55 19.70 -11.67
CA GLU A 24 0.87 19.62 -12.00
C GLU A 24 1.73 20.43 -11.00
N ASN A 25 1.28 21.63 -10.64
CA ASN A 25 1.95 22.44 -9.64
C ASN A 25 1.95 21.76 -8.26
N LEU A 26 0.83 21.17 -7.85
CA LEU A 26 0.77 20.40 -6.60
C LEU A 26 1.74 19.20 -6.64
N ASP A 27 1.80 18.48 -7.75
CA ASP A 27 2.70 17.33 -7.91
C ASP A 27 4.18 17.75 -7.78
N LYS A 28 4.58 18.89 -8.37
CA LYS A 28 5.91 19.49 -8.21
C LYS A 28 6.21 19.93 -6.77
N ILE A 29 5.21 20.44 -6.05
CA ILE A 29 5.35 20.79 -4.64
C ILE A 29 5.60 19.53 -3.81
N LEU A 30 4.78 18.49 -4.00
CA LEU A 30 4.90 17.21 -3.28
C LEU A 30 6.22 16.50 -3.57
N GLU A 31 6.74 16.62 -4.79
CA GLU A 31 8.05 16.09 -5.17
C GLU A 31 9.17 16.63 -4.28
N ASN A 32 9.13 17.92 -3.93
CA ASN A 32 10.16 18.61 -3.15
C ASN A 32 9.88 18.66 -1.63
N GLU A 33 8.67 18.29 -1.20
CA GLU A 33 8.28 18.31 0.20
C GLU A 33 8.98 17.20 0.99
N ASN A 34 9.37 17.47 2.24
CA ASN A 34 9.98 16.45 3.08
C ASN A 34 8.96 15.34 3.43
N GLU A 35 9.44 14.13 3.70
CA GLU A 35 8.56 12.97 3.94
C GLU A 35 7.62 13.18 5.13
N GLU A 36 8.09 13.78 6.23
CA GLU A 36 7.27 14.00 7.42
C GLU A 36 6.07 14.91 7.14
N SER A 37 6.28 16.00 6.41
CA SER A 37 5.23 16.92 5.99
C SER A 37 4.24 16.24 5.02
N VAL A 38 4.75 15.49 4.04
CA VAL A 38 3.90 14.73 3.10
C VAL A 38 3.01 13.74 3.86
N LEU A 39 3.57 12.98 4.82
CA LEU A 39 2.81 11.99 5.59
C LEU A 39 1.69 12.61 6.43
N LYS A 40 1.84 13.87 6.88
CA LYS A 40 0.84 14.62 7.65
C LYS A 40 -0.29 15.19 6.78
N ARG A 41 -0.15 15.21 5.45
CA ARG A 41 -1.19 15.74 4.57
C ARG A 41 -2.47 14.93 4.68
N SER A 42 -3.58 15.66 4.76
CA SER A 42 -4.91 15.12 4.64
C SER A 42 -5.14 14.55 3.24
N TYR A 43 -5.83 13.41 3.20
CA TYR A 43 -6.22 12.68 2.01
C TYR A 43 -7.68 12.27 2.15
N THR A 44 -8.46 12.56 1.12
CA THR A 44 -9.86 12.19 1.01
C THR A 44 -10.05 11.15 -0.07
N TYR A 45 -10.90 10.17 0.20
CA TYR A 45 -11.25 9.14 -0.78
C TYR A 45 -12.70 8.68 -0.60
N TRP A 46 -13.31 8.26 -1.71
CA TRP A 46 -14.64 7.64 -1.67
C TRP A 46 -14.55 6.17 -1.24
N SER A 47 -15.13 5.84 -0.10
CA SER A 47 -15.27 4.45 0.35
C SER A 47 -16.51 3.82 -0.29
N LYS A 48 -16.31 2.78 -1.10
CA LYS A 48 -17.43 2.01 -1.68
C LYS A 48 -18.27 1.30 -0.61
N ASN A 49 -17.62 0.81 0.44
CA ASN A 49 -18.28 0.06 1.52
C ASN A 49 -19.15 0.99 2.36
N ASP A 50 -18.61 2.14 2.76
CA ASP A 50 -19.30 3.09 3.63
C ASP A 50 -20.20 4.07 2.86
N LYS A 51 -20.13 4.05 1.52
CA LYS A 51 -20.82 4.96 0.60
C LYS A 51 -20.66 6.44 0.98
N LYS A 52 -19.47 6.81 1.46
CA LYS A 52 -19.13 8.17 1.89
C LYS A 52 -17.68 8.52 1.57
N THR A 53 -17.40 9.81 1.54
CA THR A 53 -16.02 10.32 1.52
C THR A 53 -15.42 10.19 2.92
N ASN A 54 -14.30 9.50 3.02
CA ASN A 54 -13.52 9.39 4.25
C ASN A 54 -12.33 10.36 4.18
N LEU A 55 -11.98 10.94 5.32
CA LEU A 55 -10.78 11.75 5.53
C LEU A 55 -9.78 10.95 6.36
N ILE A 56 -8.54 10.90 5.90
CA ILE A 56 -7.41 10.22 6.54
C ILE A 56 -6.13 11.01 6.25
N THR A 57 -4.99 10.66 6.83
CA THR A 57 -3.68 11.16 6.39
C THR A 57 -3.00 10.19 5.43
N ILE A 58 -2.02 10.70 4.66
CA ILE A 58 -1.14 9.85 3.84
C ILE A 58 -0.41 8.83 4.74
N GLY A 59 0.08 9.28 5.90
CA GLY A 59 0.78 8.43 6.87
C GLY A 59 -0.07 7.31 7.45
N GLU A 60 -1.32 7.58 7.81
CA GLU A 60 -2.25 6.52 8.23
C GLU A 60 -2.55 5.54 7.09
N THR A 61 -2.68 6.04 5.85
CA THR A 61 -2.86 5.16 4.68
C THR A 61 -1.66 4.21 4.48
N LEU A 62 -0.43 4.73 4.65
CA LEU A 62 0.79 3.92 4.61
C LEU A 62 0.82 2.89 5.73
N ASN A 63 0.51 3.29 6.96
CA ASN A 63 0.50 2.41 8.14
C ASN A 63 -0.57 1.31 8.03
N ASN A 64 -1.75 1.64 7.52
CA ASN A 64 -2.80 0.66 7.23
C ASN A 64 -2.35 -0.35 6.17
N GLY A 65 -1.67 0.14 5.12
CA GLY A 65 -1.02 -0.73 4.14
C GLY A 65 0.02 -1.67 4.77
N LEU A 66 0.81 -1.16 5.71
CA LEU A 66 1.84 -1.94 6.41
C LEU A 66 1.22 -3.02 7.29
N ASN A 67 0.16 -2.69 8.03
CA ASN A 67 -0.59 -3.65 8.85
C ASN A 67 -1.21 -4.76 7.99
N GLN A 68 -1.79 -4.40 6.85
CA GLN A 68 -2.31 -5.36 5.88
C GLN A 68 -1.20 -6.27 5.33
N LEU A 69 -0.05 -5.71 4.96
CA LEU A 69 1.10 -6.47 4.48
C LEU A 69 1.65 -7.43 5.54
N ASN A 70 1.77 -7.00 6.80
CA ASN A 70 2.20 -7.87 7.91
C ASN A 70 1.27 -9.10 8.05
N SER A 71 -0.05 -8.91 7.93
CA SER A 71 -1.01 -10.01 7.94
C SER A 71 -0.83 -10.95 6.74
N TYR A 72 -0.62 -10.40 5.54
CA TYR A 72 -0.34 -11.22 4.36
C TYR A 72 0.96 -12.00 4.47
N MET A 73 2.03 -11.40 4.99
CA MET A 73 3.31 -12.09 5.19
C MET A 73 3.18 -13.27 6.16
N LYS A 74 2.40 -13.11 7.24
CA LYS A 74 2.08 -14.21 8.17
C LYS A 74 1.24 -15.33 7.52
N THR A 75 0.40 -14.99 6.55
CA THR A 75 -0.37 -15.99 5.80
C THR A 75 0.51 -16.71 4.78
N ILE A 76 1.31 -15.95 4.02
CA ILE A 76 2.25 -16.50 3.02
C ILE A 76 3.22 -17.46 3.70
N SER A 77 3.78 -17.09 4.87
CA SER A 77 4.79 -17.90 5.56
C SER A 77 4.34 -19.32 5.94
N LYS A 78 3.03 -19.59 5.96
CA LYS A 78 2.42 -20.91 6.20
C LYS A 78 2.57 -21.86 5.01
N GLY A 79 2.98 -21.39 3.83
CA GLY A 79 3.18 -22.20 2.63
C GLY A 79 1.89 -22.40 1.83
N LYS A 80 1.78 -23.54 1.13
CA LYS A 80 0.62 -23.87 0.29
C LYS A 80 -0.61 -24.17 1.16
N ALA A 81 -1.74 -23.52 0.86
CA ALA A 81 -3.02 -23.86 1.47
C ALA A 81 -3.52 -25.22 0.95
N ILE A 82 -4.09 -26.02 1.85
CA ILE A 82 -4.67 -27.34 1.53
C ILE A 82 -6.02 -27.17 0.83
N ASN A 83 -6.83 -26.22 1.31
CA ASN A 83 -8.16 -25.90 0.82
C ASN A 83 -8.56 -24.46 1.21
N TYR A 84 -9.76 -24.03 0.82
CA TYR A 84 -10.31 -22.70 1.10
C TYR A 84 -10.47 -22.37 2.59
N SER A 85 -10.52 -23.37 3.47
CA SER A 85 -10.63 -23.19 4.93
C SER A 85 -9.26 -23.11 5.61
N SER A 86 -8.17 -23.35 4.89
CA SER A 86 -6.81 -23.31 5.43
C SER A 86 -6.10 -22.01 5.08
N SER A 87 -5.34 -21.45 6.03
CA SER A 87 -4.52 -20.27 5.77
C SER A 87 -3.23 -20.64 5.05
N GLY A 88 -2.96 -19.99 3.93
CA GLY A 88 -1.73 -20.16 3.15
C GLY A 88 -1.88 -19.49 1.79
N VAL A 89 -0.94 -19.76 0.90
CA VAL A 89 -1.02 -19.35 -0.51
C VAL A 89 -1.86 -20.38 -1.26
N PHE A 90 -2.94 -19.90 -1.86
CA PHE A 90 -3.85 -20.68 -2.71
C PHE A 90 -3.87 -20.07 -4.12
N ASP A 91 -2.72 -20.13 -4.80
CA ASP A 91 -2.52 -19.60 -6.16
C ASP A 91 -1.64 -20.57 -6.95
N GLU A 92 -2.15 -21.08 -8.07
CA GLU A 92 -1.47 -22.08 -8.90
C GLU A 92 -0.27 -21.50 -9.66
N ARG A 93 -0.19 -20.18 -9.81
CA ARG A 93 0.92 -19.50 -10.49
C ARG A 93 2.19 -19.42 -9.64
N VAL A 94 2.10 -19.83 -8.37
CA VAL A 94 3.20 -19.84 -7.41
C VAL A 94 3.52 -21.27 -7.03
N LYS A 95 4.68 -21.77 -7.48
CA LYS A 95 5.25 -23.03 -7.03
C LYS A 95 5.86 -22.85 -5.64
N ILE A 96 5.39 -23.66 -4.69
CA ILE A 96 5.82 -23.61 -3.29
C ILE A 96 6.50 -24.92 -2.94
N THR A 97 7.76 -24.84 -2.51
CA THR A 97 8.56 -26.01 -2.13
C THR A 97 9.11 -25.84 -0.72
N LYS A 98 9.12 -26.92 0.08
CA LYS A 98 9.77 -26.89 1.41
C LYS A 98 11.27 -26.55 1.27
N SER A 99 11.79 -25.79 2.22
CA SER A 99 13.18 -25.37 2.28
C SER A 99 13.69 -25.34 3.71
N LYS A 100 15.00 -25.10 3.87
CA LYS A 100 15.55 -24.63 5.14
C LYS A 100 14.91 -23.29 5.53
N PRO A 101 14.88 -22.92 6.82
CA PRO A 101 14.36 -21.64 7.28
C PRO A 101 14.97 -20.47 6.50
N ASN A 102 14.11 -19.61 6.00
CA ASN A 102 14.45 -18.42 5.22
C ASN A 102 13.54 -17.25 5.62
N LYS A 103 13.78 -16.08 5.03
CA LYS A 103 13.14 -14.82 5.43
C LYS A 103 12.28 -14.28 4.31
N LEU A 104 11.01 -14.01 4.62
CA LEU A 104 10.11 -13.26 3.77
C LEU A 104 10.27 -11.76 4.07
N LYS A 105 10.46 -10.96 3.04
CA LYS A 105 10.51 -9.50 3.09
C LYS A 105 9.37 -8.93 2.26
N GLY A 106 8.73 -7.90 2.80
CA GLY A 106 7.66 -7.20 2.10
C GLY A 106 7.87 -5.69 2.17
N PHE A 107 7.38 -5.01 1.14
CA PHE A 107 7.42 -3.56 1.06
C PHE A 107 6.03 -3.02 0.70
N VAL A 108 5.60 -1.97 1.39
CA VAL A 108 4.49 -1.15 0.92
C VAL A 108 5.08 -0.02 0.08
N ILE A 109 4.63 0.07 -1.16
CA ILE A 109 4.95 1.17 -2.06
C ILE A 109 3.71 2.05 -2.15
N LEU A 110 3.88 3.33 -1.82
CA LEU A 110 2.86 4.37 -1.87
C LEU A 110 3.27 5.40 -2.93
N VAL A 111 2.46 5.50 -3.96
CA VAL A 111 2.65 6.49 -5.04
C VAL A 111 1.69 7.64 -4.78
N ILE A 112 2.21 8.86 -4.78
CA ILE A 112 1.49 10.09 -4.51
C ILE A 112 1.61 10.97 -5.74
N GLY A 113 0.48 11.22 -6.40
CA GLY A 113 0.48 11.88 -7.70
C GLY A 113 1.31 11.12 -8.73
N PHE A 114 2.11 11.83 -9.52
CA PHE A 114 2.89 11.20 -10.59
C PHE A 114 4.39 11.14 -10.29
N ARG A 115 4.87 11.97 -9.35
CA ARG A 115 6.30 12.17 -9.11
C ARG A 115 6.80 11.61 -7.79
N ARG A 116 5.96 11.53 -6.76
CA ARG A 116 6.42 11.18 -5.41
C ARG A 116 6.11 9.73 -5.06
N ILE A 117 7.16 8.99 -4.68
CA ILE A 117 7.05 7.61 -4.22
C ILE A 117 7.60 7.54 -2.80
N LEU A 118 6.82 7.00 -1.88
CA LEU A 118 7.25 6.61 -0.53
C LEU A 118 7.17 5.10 -0.42
N TRP A 119 8.02 4.53 0.43
CA TRP A 119 7.95 3.10 0.71
C TRP A 119 8.34 2.79 2.15
N LYS A 120 7.83 1.67 2.66
CA LYS A 120 8.17 1.17 3.99
C LYS A 120 8.27 -0.35 3.99
N SER A 121 9.33 -0.88 4.59
CA SER A 121 9.49 -2.32 4.77
C SER A 121 8.64 -2.82 5.93
N ALA A 122 8.03 -3.99 5.74
CA ALA A 122 7.44 -4.78 6.81
C ALA A 122 8.52 -5.51 7.60
N ASN A 123 8.15 -5.99 8.79
CA ASN A 123 9.02 -6.84 9.59
C ASN A 123 9.28 -8.16 8.85
N GLU A 124 10.52 -8.64 8.89
CA GLU A 124 10.87 -9.94 8.31
C GLU A 124 10.06 -11.06 8.99
N VAL A 125 9.56 -12.02 8.21
CA VAL A 125 8.87 -13.21 8.72
C VAL A 125 9.63 -14.45 8.31
N THR A 126 9.96 -15.30 9.27
CA THR A 126 10.60 -16.59 9.01
C THR A 126 9.61 -17.53 8.32
N THR A 127 10.07 -18.26 7.31
CA THR A 127 9.31 -19.29 6.60
C THR A 127 10.20 -20.49 6.31
N ASN A 128 9.60 -21.64 6.00
CA ASN A 128 10.30 -22.89 5.65
C ASN A 128 9.99 -23.30 4.20
N TYR A 129 9.71 -22.30 3.36
CA TYR A 129 9.27 -22.50 1.99
C TYR A 129 9.98 -21.54 1.05
N ILE A 130 10.17 -21.98 -0.19
CA ILE A 130 10.58 -21.14 -1.32
C ILE A 130 9.37 -20.98 -2.24
N TYR A 131 9.21 -19.77 -2.77
CA TYR A 131 8.11 -19.37 -3.64
C TYR A 131 8.68 -18.96 -4.99
N ASN A 132 8.34 -19.70 -6.04
CA ASN A 132 8.78 -19.43 -7.40
C ASN A 132 7.57 -19.17 -8.30
N LYS A 133 7.67 -18.20 -9.20
CA LYS A 133 6.70 -18.04 -10.27
C LYS A 133 6.85 -19.21 -11.26
N ILE A 134 5.71 -19.73 -11.73
CA ILE A 134 5.65 -20.68 -12.84
C ILE A 134 5.56 -19.91 -14.16
#